data_AF-A0A9D7ECF1-F1
#
_entry.id   AF-A0A9D7ECF1-F1
#
_cell.length_a   1.000
_cell.length_b   1.000
_cell.length_c   1.000
_cell.angle_alpha   90.00
_cell.angle_beta   90.00
_cell.angle_gamma   90.00
#
_symmetry.space_group_name_H-M   'P 1'
#
loop_
_entity.id
_entity.type
_entity.pdbx_description
1 polymer ?
#
loop_
_entity_poly.entity_id
_entity_poly.type
_entity_poly.pdbx_seq_one_letter_code
_entity_poly.pdbx_strand_id
1 'polypeptide(L)'
;MYQRIVESLLYPVLVKKQGSKELAILAELQRCEKMSADELHSIRMERLRDILAHAAEFVPFYQERFGKCGFDPATVSDFSDLQNLPVLSKKIFRKTATG
;
A
#
# COMPACT_ATOMS: atom_id res chain seq x y z
N MET A 1 -5.79 31.25 10.05
CA MET A 1 -7.10 31.77 9.60
C MET A 1 -7.42 31.40 8.15
N TYR A 2 -6.45 31.48 7.23
CA TYR A 2 -6.62 31.14 5.80
C TYR A 2 -6.97 29.66 5.53
N GLN A 3 -6.36 28.75 6.28
CA GLN A 3 -6.48 27.30 6.07
C GLN A 3 -7.92 26.76 6.18
N ARG A 4 -8.70 27.28 7.14
CA ARG A 4 -10.10 26.87 7.31
C ARG A 4 -11.01 27.34 6.18
N ILE A 5 -10.79 28.56 5.69
CA ILE A 5 -11.61 29.15 4.62
C ILE A 5 -11.33 28.46 3.28
N VAL A 6 -10.06 28.10 3.05
CA VAL A 6 -9.66 27.33 1.87
C VAL A 6 -10.30 25.94 1.90
N GLU A 7 -10.28 25.27 3.05
CA GLU A 7 -10.81 23.90 3.22
C GLU A 7 -12.34 23.82 3.19
N SER A 8 -13.06 24.76 3.82
CA SER A 8 -14.51 24.64 3.96
C SER A 8 -15.32 25.23 2.81
N LEU A 9 -14.73 26.16 2.03
CA LEU A 9 -15.46 26.95 1.04
C LEU A 9 -14.83 26.90 -0.36
N LEU A 10 -13.51 27.06 -0.49
CA LEU A 10 -12.83 27.01 -1.79
C LEU A 10 -12.77 25.59 -2.35
N TYR A 11 -12.42 24.63 -1.49
CA TYR A 11 -12.23 23.23 -1.87
C TYR A 11 -13.46 22.58 -2.52
N PRO A 12 -14.65 22.56 -1.88
CA PRO A 12 -15.82 21.92 -2.47
C PRO A 12 -16.32 22.63 -3.75
N VAL A 13 -16.14 23.95 -3.85
CA VAL A 13 -16.56 24.73 -5.03
C VAL A 13 -15.65 24.49 -6.23
N LEU A 14 -14.34 24.37 -6.03
CA LEU A 14 -13.38 24.04 -7.09
C LEU A 14 -13.56 22.61 -7.60
N VAL A 15 -13.72 21.63 -6.69
CA VAL A 15 -13.94 20.21 -7.04
C VAL A 15 -15.25 19.98 -7.79
N LYS A 16 -16.33 20.70 -7.43
CA LYS A 16 -17.63 20.53 -8.09
C LYS A 16 -17.68 21.14 -9.49
N LYS A 17 -16.77 22.08 -9.81
CA LYS A 17 -16.73 22.81 -11.08
C LYS A 17 -15.66 22.31 -12.05
N GLN A 18 -14.63 21.64 -11.54
CA GLN A 18 -13.60 20.96 -12.34
C GLN A 18 -13.60 19.49 -11.94
N GLY A 19 -14.09 18.60 -12.81
CA GLY A 19 -13.99 17.15 -12.67
C GLY A 19 -12.54 16.62 -12.78
N SER A 20 -11.57 17.38 -12.27
CA SER A 20 -10.14 17.16 -12.41
C SER A 20 -9.70 16.20 -11.31
N LYS A 21 -9.34 14.97 -11.69
CA LYS A 21 -8.73 13.94 -10.82
C LYS A 21 -7.59 14.49 -9.96
N GLU A 22 -6.90 15.50 -10.45
CA GLU A 22 -5.83 16.25 -9.77
C GLU A 22 -6.27 16.82 -8.42
N LEU A 23 -7.49 17.36 -8.30
CA LEU A 23 -8.01 17.89 -7.04
C LEU A 23 -8.42 16.77 -6.07
N ALA A 24 -8.84 15.62 -6.56
CA ALA A 24 -9.07 14.46 -5.68
C ALA A 24 -7.74 13.96 -5.08
N ILE A 25 -6.68 13.91 -5.91
CA ILE A 25 -5.33 13.54 -5.47
C ILE A 25 -4.80 14.55 -4.44
N LEU A 26 -4.98 15.85 -4.66
CA LEU A 26 -4.56 16.88 -3.70
C LEU A 26 -5.30 16.79 -2.35
N ALA A 27 -6.60 16.44 -2.36
CA ALA A 27 -7.38 16.26 -1.12
C ALA A 27 -6.83 15.09 -0.31
N GLU A 28 -6.54 14.00 -1.02
CA GLU A 28 -6.00 12.79 -0.42
C GLU A 28 -4.60 13.04 0.14
N LEU A 29 -3.76 13.80 -0.57
CA LEU A 29 -2.45 14.23 -0.08
C LEU A 29 -2.54 15.11 1.17
N GLN A 30 -3.39 16.15 1.16
CA GLN A 30 -3.58 17.01 2.33
C GLN A 30 -4.18 16.27 3.53
N ARG A 31 -5.02 15.26 3.28
CA ARG A 31 -5.53 14.37 4.34
C ARG A 31 -4.39 13.54 4.91
N CYS A 32 -3.55 12.94 4.08
CA CYS A 32 -2.35 12.20 4.50
C CYS A 32 -1.36 13.09 5.28
N GLU A 33 -1.16 14.35 4.89
CA GLU A 33 -0.29 15.29 5.61
C GLU A 33 -0.76 15.60 7.04
N LYS A 34 -2.05 15.41 7.33
CA LYS A 34 -2.63 15.60 8.66
C LYS A 34 -2.74 14.32 9.47
N MET A 35 -2.47 13.17 8.87
CA MET A 35 -2.48 11.89 9.57
C MET A 35 -1.25 11.79 10.45
N SER A 36 -1.44 11.23 11.64
CA SER A 36 -0.33 10.87 12.50
C SER A 36 0.51 9.77 11.84
N ALA A 37 1.81 9.73 12.17
CA ALA A 37 2.71 8.69 11.65
C ALA A 37 2.18 7.27 11.93
N ASP A 38 1.49 7.10 13.06
CA ASP A 38 0.90 5.83 13.50
C ASP A 38 -0.31 5.43 12.64
N GLU A 39 -1.19 6.37 12.27
CA GLU A 39 -2.32 6.12 11.36
C GLU A 39 -1.84 5.79 9.94
N LEU A 40 -0.81 6.49 9.45
CA LEU A 40 -0.18 6.19 8.18
C LEU A 40 0.54 4.84 8.19
N HIS A 41 1.08 4.45 9.35
CA HIS A 41 1.71 3.15 9.51
C HIS A 41 0.67 2.03 9.50
N SER A 42 -0.43 2.15 10.25
CA SER A 42 -1.49 1.14 10.29
C SER A 42 -2.13 0.90 8.92
N ILE A 43 -2.44 1.96 8.17
CA ILE A 43 -3.01 1.85 6.81
C ILE A 43 -2.02 1.17 5.85
N ARG A 44 -0.73 1.52 5.94
CA ARG A 44 0.29 0.86 5.11
C ARG A 44 0.43 -0.62 5.45
N MET A 45 0.35 -0.97 6.72
CA MET A 45 0.44 -2.36 7.17
C MET A 45 -0.78 -3.18 6.74
N GLU A 46 -1.99 -2.63 6.83
CA GLU A 46 -3.19 -3.28 6.32
C GLU A 46 -3.09 -3.58 4.82
N ARG A 47 -2.72 -2.57 4.02
CA ARG A 47 -2.51 -2.75 2.57
C ARG A 47 -1.41 -3.75 2.23
N LEU A 48 -0.33 -3.77 3.02
CA LEU A 48 0.76 -4.72 2.84
C LEU A 48 0.26 -6.15 3.06
N ARG A 49 -0.53 -6.38 4.11
CA ARG A 49 -1.13 -7.70 4.41
C ARG A 49 -2.03 -8.15 3.27
N ASP A 50 -2.87 -7.26 2.73
CA ASP A 50 -3.74 -7.58 1.60
C ASP A 50 -2.95 -8.00 0.37
N ILE A 51 -1.88 -7.28 0.04
CA ILE A 51 -1.00 -7.63 -1.09
C ILE A 51 -0.33 -8.98 -0.89
N LEU A 52 0.18 -9.24 0.32
CA LEU A 52 0.83 -10.52 0.65
C LEU A 52 -0.15 -11.68 0.64
N ALA A 53 -1.37 -11.49 1.16
CA ALA A 53 -2.44 -12.48 1.11
C ALA A 53 -2.84 -12.77 -0.35
N HIS A 54 -3.01 -11.74 -1.16
CA HIS A 54 -3.27 -11.90 -2.59
C HIS A 54 -2.13 -12.62 -3.31
N ALA A 55 -0.87 -12.28 -3.03
CA ALA A 55 0.28 -12.98 -3.60
C ALA A 55 0.31 -14.46 -3.17
N ALA A 56 -0.03 -14.75 -1.90
CA ALA A 56 -0.14 -16.11 -1.39
C ALA A 56 -1.32 -16.86 -2.02
N GLU A 57 -2.42 -16.21 -2.40
CA GLU A 57 -3.58 -16.89 -2.97
C GLU A 57 -3.44 -17.16 -4.48
N PHE A 58 -2.90 -16.19 -5.23
CA PHE A 58 -2.96 -16.23 -6.69
C PHE A 58 -1.64 -16.62 -7.38
N VAL A 59 -0.51 -16.62 -6.66
CA VAL A 59 0.81 -16.88 -7.26
C VAL A 59 1.43 -18.14 -6.67
N PRO A 60 1.50 -19.26 -7.42
CA PRO A 60 2.07 -20.52 -6.95
C PRO A 60 3.51 -20.40 -6.45
N PHE A 61 4.28 -19.50 -7.06
CA PHE A 61 5.64 -19.20 -6.62
C PHE A 61 5.69 -18.67 -5.17
N TYR A 62 4.76 -17.80 -4.77
CA TYR A 62 4.72 -17.27 -3.41
C TYR A 62 4.07 -18.26 -2.43
N GLN A 63 3.09 -19.07 -2.85
CA GLN A 63 2.54 -20.17 -2.04
C GLN A 63 3.63 -21.11 -1.55
N GLU A 64 4.44 -21.63 -2.48
CA GLU A 64 5.48 -22.60 -2.16
C GLU A 64 6.57 -21.95 -1.28
N ARG A 65 6.86 -20.67 -1.49
CA ARG A 65 7.87 -19.92 -0.73
C ARG A 65 7.42 -19.58 0.68
N PHE A 66 6.21 -19.07 0.85
CA PHE A 66 5.64 -18.76 2.16
C PHE A 66 5.47 -20.04 2.97
N GLY A 67 4.99 -21.12 2.35
CA GLY A 67 4.91 -22.44 3.00
C GLY A 67 6.27 -22.98 3.47
N LYS A 68 7.32 -22.87 2.63
CA LYS A 68 8.68 -23.32 3.00
C LYS A 68 9.32 -22.50 4.11
N CYS A 69 9.00 -21.21 4.20
CA CYS A 69 9.51 -20.31 5.23
C CYS A 69 8.63 -20.26 6.49
N GLY A 70 7.46 -20.92 6.48
CA GLY A 70 6.47 -20.79 7.56
C GLY A 70 5.97 -19.35 7.73
N PHE A 71 5.96 -18.57 6.65
CA PHE A 71 5.61 -17.15 6.66
C PHE A 71 4.10 -16.98 6.54
N ASP A 72 3.49 -16.34 7.52
CA ASP A 72 2.06 -16.01 7.51
C ASP A 72 1.83 -14.51 7.23
N PRO A 73 1.28 -14.15 6.06
CA PRO A 73 0.90 -12.78 5.71
C PRO A 73 0.06 -12.06 6.78
N ALA A 74 -0.78 -12.77 7.52
CA ALA A 74 -1.66 -12.18 8.53
C ALA A 74 -0.90 -11.71 9.78
N THR A 75 0.28 -12.27 10.04
CA THR A 75 1.09 -11.96 11.23
C THR A 75 2.06 -10.80 11.03
N VAL A 76 2.21 -10.31 9.81
CA VAL A 76 3.15 -9.24 9.45
C VAL A 76 2.77 -7.96 10.17
N SER A 77 3.65 -7.50 11.07
CA SER A 77 3.39 -6.35 11.94
C SER A 77 4.35 -5.20 11.70
N ASP A 78 5.50 -5.46 11.07
CA ASP A 78 6.43 -4.43 10.62
C ASP A 78 7.05 -4.77 9.24
N PHE A 79 7.58 -3.75 8.56
CA PHE A 79 8.33 -3.92 7.33
C PHE A 79 9.59 -4.77 7.51
N SER A 80 10.13 -4.84 8.73
CA SER A 80 11.26 -5.70 9.06
C SER A 80 10.94 -7.19 8.88
N ASP A 81 9.67 -7.59 9.05
CA ASP A 81 9.23 -8.97 8.82
C ASP A 81 9.38 -9.39 7.35
N LEU A 82 9.36 -8.42 6.42
CA LEU A 82 9.62 -8.66 5.00
C LEU A 82 11.10 -8.98 4.71
N GLN A 83 12.04 -8.63 5.60
CA GLN A 83 13.45 -8.97 5.40
C GLN A 83 13.70 -10.48 5.53
N ASN A 84 12.83 -11.19 6.24
CA ASN A 84 12.85 -12.65 6.32
C ASN A 84 12.41 -13.30 5.00
N LEU A 85 11.78 -12.54 4.08
CA LEU A 85 11.45 -13.04 2.77
C LEU A 85 12.70 -13.01 1.87
N PRO A 86 13.02 -14.12 1.20
CA PRO A 86 14.18 -14.18 0.31
C PRO A 86 14.00 -13.23 -0.88
N VAL A 87 14.96 -12.32 -1.04
CA VAL A 87 14.95 -11.28 -2.09
C VAL A 87 14.79 -11.93 -3.48
N LEU A 88 13.82 -11.42 -4.25
CA LEU A 88 13.64 -11.78 -5.66
C LEU A 88 14.89 -11.37 -6.46
N SER A 89 15.81 -12.32 -6.65
CA SER A 89 16.92 -12.12 -7.57
C SER A 89 16.51 -12.41 -9.01
N LYS A 90 17.11 -11.70 -9.98
CA LYS A 90 16.90 -11.89 -11.42
C LYS A 90 17.12 -13.34 -11.89
N LYS A 91 17.86 -14.14 -11.09
CA LYS A 91 18.07 -15.58 -11.32
C LYS A 91 16.81 -16.43 -11.09
N ILE A 92 15.91 -16.00 -10.22
CA ILE A 92 14.68 -16.73 -9.86
C ILE A 92 13.61 -16.57 -10.95
N PHE A 93 13.43 -15.36 -11.47
CA PHE A 93 12.47 -15.07 -12.55
C PHE A 93 12.73 -15.87 -13.84
N ARG A 94 14.00 -16.18 -14.14
CA ARG A 94 14.34 -16.97 -15.34
C ARG A 94 13.86 -18.42 -15.26
N LYS A 95 13.61 -18.93 -14.05
CA LYS A 95 13.20 -20.31 -13.82
C LYS A 95 11.67 -20.51 -13.96
N THR A 96 10.88 -19.45 -13.79
CA THR A 96 9.41 -19.52 -13.86
C THR A 96 8.84 -19.13 -15.24
N ALA A 97 9.64 -18.48 -16.10
CA ALA A 97 9.24 -18.11 -17.47
C ALA A 97 9.50 -19.22 -18.52
N THR A 98 9.99 -20.38 -18.09
CA THR A 98 10.23 -21.54 -18.95
C THR A 98 9.41 -22.70 -18.37
N GLY A 99 8.10 -22.66 -18.63
CA GLY A 99 7.12 -23.67 -18.28
C GLY A 99 5.93 -23.54 -19.21
#